data_AF-A0A9E7JHY8-F1
#
_entry.id   AF-A0A9E7JHY8-F1
#
_cell.length_a   1.000
_cell.length_b   1.000
_cell.length_c   1.000
_cell.angle_alpha   90.00
_cell.angle_beta   90.00
_cell.angle_gamma   90.00
#
_symmetry.space_group_name_H-M   'P 1'
#
loop_
_entity.id
_entity.type
_entity.pdbx_description
1 polymer ?
#
loop_
_entity_poly.entity_id
_entity_poly.type
_entity_poly.pdbx_seq_one_letter_code
_entity_poly.pdbx_strand_id
1 'polypeptide(L)'
;MDDQIANFNITLQQLNTRLGDGAESFLAKSLFFLNTGSNDYVNNYLLPFSDKPKKYTPEVFSDLLIRNYNKQLMNLYDLGGRRFLVASLGPLGCIPNQIGNSGGSSDSCVSQTNHLAAQFNTKLRTMLDELNGSLQGSYFLYWDAYASATEIIDNYADYGTN
;
A
#
# COMPACT_ATOMS: atom_id res chain seq x y z
N MET A 1 -3.94 -9.44 1.53
CA MET A 1 -4.73 -8.78 2.58
C MET A 1 -6.09 -9.47 2.82
N ASP A 2 -6.59 -10.29 1.89
CA ASP A 2 -7.88 -11.01 2.07
C ASP A 2 -7.97 -11.76 3.42
N ASP A 3 -6.93 -12.50 3.81
CA ASP A 3 -6.90 -13.19 5.11
C ASP A 3 -6.91 -12.22 6.30
N GLN A 4 -6.26 -11.06 6.18
CA GLN A 4 -6.29 -10.03 7.23
C GLN A 4 -7.69 -9.42 7.36
N ILE A 5 -8.41 -9.23 6.25
CA ILE A 5 -9.80 -8.77 6.27
C ILE A 5 -10.72 -9.85 6.87
N ALA A 6 -10.50 -11.12 6.54
CA ALA A 6 -11.24 -12.23 7.13
C ALA A 6 -11.02 -12.30 8.66
N ASN A 7 -9.77 -12.15 9.12
CA ASN A 7 -9.44 -12.08 10.54
C ASN A 7 -10.04 -10.84 11.22
N PHE A 8 -10.04 -9.70 10.52
CA PHE A 8 -10.70 -8.49 11.00
C PHE A 8 -12.21 -8.71 11.16
N ASN A 9 -12.86 -9.43 10.25
CA ASN A 9 -14.29 -9.75 10.36
C ASN A 9 -14.60 -10.59 11.61
N ILE A 10 -13.71 -11.53 11.99
CA ILE A 10 -13.83 -12.27 13.27
C ILE A 10 -13.72 -11.31 14.46
N THR A 11 -12.77 -10.37 14.41
CA THR A 11 -12.60 -9.34 15.46
C THR A 11 -13.83 -8.45 15.55
N LEU A 12 -14.42 -8.09 14.41
CA LEU A 12 -15.65 -7.31 14.32
C LEU A 12 -16.83 -8.03 14.98
N GLN A 13 -16.99 -9.34 14.80
CA GLN A 13 -18.02 -10.11 15.50
C GLN A 13 -17.88 -10.00 17.03
N GLN A 14 -16.64 -10.05 17.54
CA GLN A 14 -16.37 -9.87 18.97
C GLN A 14 -16.66 -8.44 19.44
N LEU A 15 -16.32 -7.43 18.64
CA LEU A 15 -16.65 -6.03 18.92
C LEU A 15 -18.16 -5.81 18.97
N ASN A 16 -18.92 -6.39 18.04
CA ASN A 16 -20.37 -6.33 18.02
C ASN A 16 -20.98 -6.93 19.30
N THR A 17 -20.45 -8.07 19.79
CA THR A 17 -20.91 -8.64 21.06
C THR A 17 -20.65 -7.73 22.26
N ARG A 18 -19.54 -6.97 22.25
CA ARG A 18 -19.14 -6.11 23.37
C ARG A 18 -19.82 -4.74 23.35
N LEU A 19 -20.00 -4.16 22.17
CA LEU A 19 -20.45 -2.77 22.00
C LEU A 19 -21.92 -2.67 21.57
N GLY A 20 -22.54 -3.77 21.13
CA GLY A 20 -23.89 -3.76 20.57
C GLY A 20 -24.01 -2.75 19.44
N ASP A 21 -25.08 -1.95 19.47
CA ASP A 21 -25.37 -0.89 18.49
C ASP A 21 -24.27 0.18 18.38
N GLY A 22 -23.39 0.30 19.39
CA GLY A 22 -22.27 1.23 19.38
C GLY A 22 -21.13 0.83 18.43
N ALA A 23 -21.08 -0.43 17.98
CA ALA A 23 -19.97 -0.94 17.17
C ALA A 23 -19.84 -0.24 15.82
N GLU A 24 -20.95 0.04 15.15
CA GLU A 24 -20.95 0.73 13.85
C GLU A 24 -20.37 2.14 13.98
N SER A 25 -20.85 2.94 14.94
CA SER A 25 -20.32 4.28 15.22
C SER A 25 -18.83 4.22 15.62
N PHE A 26 -18.41 3.19 16.37
CA PHE A 26 -17.02 3.00 16.75
C PHE A 26 -16.12 2.78 15.51
N LEU A 27 -16.52 1.89 14.60
CA LEU A 27 -15.77 1.64 13.36
C LEU A 27 -15.74 2.86 12.44
N ALA A 28 -16.87 3.54 12.27
CA ALA A 28 -16.96 4.73 11.42
C ALA A 28 -16.05 5.86 11.90
N LYS A 29 -15.74 5.91 13.20
CA LYS A 29 -14.82 6.90 13.81
C LYS A 29 -13.36 6.42 13.84
N SER A 30 -13.13 5.11 13.70
CA SER A 30 -11.80 4.50 13.75
C SER A 30 -11.00 4.78 12.47
N LEU A 31 -9.67 4.88 12.62
CA LEU A 31 -8.76 5.03 11.50
C LEU A 31 -8.25 3.66 11.02
N PHE A 32 -8.51 3.34 9.77
CA PHE A 32 -7.97 2.18 9.10
C PHE A 32 -6.70 2.61 8.38
N PHE A 33 -5.55 2.22 8.92
CA PHE A 33 -4.26 2.47 8.29
C PHE A 33 -3.84 1.27 7.45
N LEU A 34 -3.54 1.50 6.17
CA LEU A 34 -3.15 0.45 5.24
C LEU A 34 -1.82 0.80 4.56
N ASN A 35 -0.88 -0.15 4.64
CA ASN A 35 0.39 -0.10 3.93
C ASN A 35 0.68 -1.50 3.38
N THR A 36 0.55 -1.67 2.07
CA THR A 36 0.71 -2.96 1.39
C THR A 36 1.13 -2.74 -0.07
N GLY A 37 1.66 -3.79 -0.71
CA GLY A 37 2.05 -3.78 -2.12
C GLY A 37 3.57 -3.90 -2.36
N SER A 38 4.41 -3.44 -1.42
CA SER A 38 5.87 -3.48 -1.60
C SER A 38 6.39 -4.90 -1.87
N ASN A 39 5.87 -5.89 -1.13
CA ASN A 39 6.25 -7.29 -1.27
C ASN A 39 5.82 -7.91 -2.61
N ASP A 40 4.73 -7.43 -3.23
CA ASP A 40 4.30 -7.89 -4.55
C ASP A 40 5.35 -7.57 -5.62
N TYR A 41 6.12 -6.50 -5.43
CA TYR A 41 7.27 -6.18 -6.27
C TYR A 41 8.53 -6.88 -5.79
N VAL A 42 9.06 -6.53 -4.61
CA VAL A 42 10.43 -6.91 -4.21
C VAL A 42 10.59 -8.39 -3.86
N ASN A 43 9.53 -9.02 -3.35
CA ASN A 43 9.52 -10.41 -2.91
C ASN A 43 8.71 -11.31 -3.86
N ASN A 44 8.33 -10.80 -5.04
CA ASN A 44 7.60 -11.59 -6.02
C ASN A 44 7.94 -11.18 -7.46
N TYR A 45 7.49 -10.03 -7.96
CA TYR A 45 7.69 -9.64 -9.35
C TYR A 45 9.17 -9.52 -9.74
N LEU A 46 10.00 -8.96 -8.87
CA LEU A 46 11.41 -8.66 -9.14
C LEU A 46 12.38 -9.79 -8.75
N LEU A 47 11.88 -10.91 -8.22
CA LEU A 47 12.75 -12.03 -7.86
C LEU A 47 13.29 -12.74 -9.12
N PRO A 48 14.58 -13.11 -9.19
CA PRO A 48 15.18 -13.72 -10.37
C PRO A 48 14.48 -15.00 -10.86
N PHE A 49 13.92 -15.79 -9.94
CA PHE A 49 13.23 -17.05 -10.21
C PHE A 49 11.70 -16.88 -10.29
N SER A 50 11.20 -15.65 -10.35
CA SER A 50 9.77 -15.39 -10.49
C SER A 50 9.29 -15.64 -11.91
N ASP A 51 8.14 -16.30 -12.02
CA ASP A 51 7.42 -16.40 -13.30
C ASP A 51 6.52 -15.19 -13.56
N LYS A 52 6.41 -14.23 -12.64
CA LYS A 52 5.52 -13.06 -12.82
C LYS A 52 5.91 -12.20 -14.01
N PRO A 53 7.20 -11.82 -14.22
CA PRO A 53 7.59 -11.02 -15.38
C PRO A 53 7.39 -11.75 -16.72
N LYS A 54 7.33 -13.09 -16.70
CA LYS A 54 7.02 -13.90 -17.90
C LYS A 54 5.54 -13.87 -18.25
N LYS A 55 4.67 -13.61 -17.26
CA LYS A 55 3.19 -13.66 -17.40
C LYS A 55 2.57 -12.28 -17.51
N TYR A 56 3.19 -11.27 -16.92
CA TYR A 56 2.66 -9.92 -16.82
C TYR A 56 3.75 -8.91 -17.19
N THR A 57 3.38 -7.94 -18.02
CA THR A 57 4.18 -6.71 -18.13
C THR A 57 4.07 -5.92 -16.82
N PRO A 58 5.00 -4.98 -16.55
CA PRO A 58 4.92 -4.11 -15.38
C PRO A 58 3.55 -3.44 -15.21
N GLU A 59 3.02 -2.91 -16.31
CA GLU A 59 1.75 -2.19 -16.32
C GLU A 59 0.56 -3.10 -15.97
N VAL A 60 0.48 -4.28 -16.60
CA VAL A 60 -0.58 -5.27 -16.34
C VAL A 60 -0.50 -5.79 -14.92
N PHE A 61 0.71 -5.98 -14.39
CA PHE A 61 0.89 -6.39 -13.01
C PHE A 61 0.42 -5.31 -12.03
N SER A 62 0.78 -4.04 -12.27
CA SER A 62 0.28 -2.93 -11.47
C SER A 62 -1.25 -2.83 -11.52
N ASP A 63 -1.88 -3.01 -12.68
CA ASP A 63 -3.35 -3.02 -12.80
C ASP A 63 -3.99 -4.15 -12.00
N LEU A 64 -3.38 -5.34 -12.03
CA LEU A 64 -3.85 -6.46 -11.23
C LEU A 64 -3.81 -6.13 -9.74
N LEU A 65 -2.72 -5.55 -9.24
CA LEU A 65 -2.60 -5.17 -7.83
C LEU A 65 -3.61 -4.09 -7.44
N ILE A 66 -3.79 -3.06 -8.27
CA ILE A 66 -4.75 -1.97 -8.02
C ILE A 66 -6.19 -2.49 -8.01
N ARG A 67 -6.58 -3.35 -8.96
CA ARG A 67 -7.91 -3.97 -8.95
C ARG A 67 -8.17 -4.79 -7.69
N ASN A 68 -7.19 -5.56 -7.24
CA ASN A 68 -7.32 -6.35 -6.02
C ASN A 68 -7.39 -5.45 -4.78
N TYR A 69 -6.59 -4.38 -4.73
CA TYR A 69 -6.58 -3.45 -3.61
C TYR A 69 -7.89 -2.66 -3.52
N ASN A 70 -8.44 -2.22 -4.66
CA ASN A 70 -9.76 -1.59 -4.74
C ASN A 70 -10.83 -2.48 -4.12
N LYS A 71 -10.90 -3.76 -4.53
CA LYS A 71 -11.86 -4.73 -4.00
C LYS A 71 -11.72 -4.88 -2.48
N GLN A 72 -10.49 -4.91 -1.98
CA GLN A 72 -10.22 -5.05 -0.55
C GLN A 72 -10.63 -3.81 0.26
N LEU A 73 -10.41 -2.61 -0.27
CA LEU A 73 -10.87 -1.35 0.35
C LEU A 73 -12.39 -1.27 0.37
N MET A 74 -13.05 -1.68 -0.72
CA MET A 74 -14.51 -1.79 -0.76
C MET A 74 -15.03 -2.78 0.31
N ASN A 75 -14.40 -3.95 0.44
CA ASN A 75 -14.79 -4.90 1.49
C ASN A 75 -14.66 -4.30 2.90
N LEU A 76 -13.60 -3.55 3.19
CA LEU A 76 -13.43 -2.88 4.49
C LEU A 76 -14.47 -1.77 4.71
N TYR A 77 -14.83 -1.05 3.65
CA TYR A 77 -15.93 -0.10 3.68
C TYR A 77 -17.26 -0.80 3.97
N ASP A 78 -17.55 -1.93 3.33
CA ASP A 78 -18.76 -2.71 3.56
C ASP A 78 -18.84 -3.26 4.99
N LEU A 79 -17.69 -3.51 5.63
CA LEU A 79 -17.59 -3.88 7.04
C LEU A 79 -17.73 -2.70 8.03
N GLY A 80 -18.01 -1.49 7.55
CA GLY A 80 -18.26 -0.31 8.37
C GLY A 80 -17.07 0.65 8.51
N GLY A 81 -15.95 0.39 7.83
CA GLY A 81 -14.83 1.33 7.78
C GLY A 81 -15.20 2.61 7.02
N ARG A 82 -14.85 3.77 7.58
CA ARG A 82 -15.14 5.09 6.94
C ARG A 82 -13.94 6.00 6.81
N ARG A 83 -12.85 5.78 7.56
CA ARG A 83 -11.66 6.64 7.54
C ARG A 83 -10.46 5.78 7.23
N PHE A 84 -9.89 5.98 6.05
CA PHE A 84 -8.78 5.19 5.55
C PHE A 84 -7.58 6.10 5.33
N LEU A 85 -6.45 5.75 5.92
CA LEU A 85 -5.15 6.31 5.57
C LEU A 85 -4.38 5.25 4.80
N VAL A 86 -4.18 5.48 3.51
CA VAL A 86 -3.60 4.51 2.58
C VAL A 86 -2.23 5.01 2.15
N ALA A 87 -1.19 4.30 2.58
CA ALA A 87 0.18 4.62 2.21
C ALA A 87 0.47 4.21 0.76
N SER A 88 1.20 5.07 0.05
CA SER A 88 1.85 4.72 -1.20
C SER A 88 3.02 3.77 -0.96
N LEU A 89 3.54 3.16 -2.03
CA LEU A 89 4.80 2.44 -1.96
C LEU A 89 5.94 3.44 -1.74
N GLY A 90 6.86 3.09 -0.83
CA GLY A 90 8.13 3.81 -0.70
C GLY A 90 9.03 3.64 -1.93
N PRO A 91 10.21 4.31 -1.95
CA PRO A 91 11.18 4.16 -3.02
C PRO A 91 11.84 2.78 -2.96
N LEU A 92 11.19 1.78 -3.56
CA LEU A 92 11.56 0.37 -3.46
C LEU A 92 13.00 0.10 -3.92
N GLY A 93 13.50 0.85 -4.91
CA GLY A 93 14.87 0.75 -5.41
C GLY A 93 15.92 1.20 -4.41
N CYS A 94 15.54 1.94 -3.38
CA CYS A 94 16.42 2.34 -2.27
C CYS A 94 16.50 1.27 -1.17
N ILE A 95 15.72 0.19 -1.25
CA ILE A 95 15.79 -0.89 -0.26
C ILE A 95 17.17 -1.57 -0.38
N PRO A 96 17.91 -1.80 0.73
CA PRO A 96 19.26 -2.35 0.69
C PRO A 96 19.41 -3.64 -0.14
N ASN A 97 18.42 -4.52 -0.08
CA ASN A 97 18.40 -5.75 -0.88
C ASN A 97 18.32 -5.47 -2.41
N GLN A 98 17.60 -4.42 -2.83
CA GLN A 98 17.53 -4.04 -4.23
C GLN A 98 18.86 -3.44 -4.71
N ILE A 99 19.48 -2.59 -3.90
CA ILE A 99 20.80 -2.02 -4.18
C ILE A 99 21.86 -3.12 -4.27
N GLY A 100 21.92 -4.01 -3.27
CA GLY A 100 22.91 -5.09 -3.21
C GLY A 100 22.84 -6.06 -4.41
N ASN A 101 21.64 -6.32 -4.92
CA ASN A 101 21.45 -7.19 -6.08
C ASN A 101 21.62 -6.49 -7.45
N SER A 102 21.81 -5.17 -7.48
CA SER A 102 21.90 -4.39 -8.73
C SER A 102 23.24 -4.53 -9.47
N GLY A 103 24.20 -5.28 -8.93
CA GLY A 103 25.52 -5.45 -9.55
C GLY A 103 26.56 -4.39 -9.16
N GLY A 104 26.30 -3.63 -8.09
CA GLY A 104 27.35 -3.00 -7.28
C GLY A 104 28.03 -1.75 -7.84
N SER A 105 27.36 -0.96 -8.69
CA SER A 105 28.00 0.23 -9.30
C SER A 105 27.64 1.60 -8.68
N SER A 106 26.80 1.68 -7.64
CA SER A 106 26.68 2.89 -6.82
C SER A 106 25.88 2.67 -5.53
N ASP A 107 26.14 3.50 -4.52
CA ASP A 107 25.29 3.71 -3.32
C ASP A 107 23.92 4.34 -3.66
N SER A 108 23.46 4.22 -4.92
CA SER A 108 22.27 4.88 -5.42
C SER A 108 21.10 3.91 -5.58
N CYS A 109 19.90 4.45 -5.46
CA CYS A 109 18.67 3.68 -5.60
C CYS A 109 18.49 3.13 -7.02
N VAL A 110 17.96 1.91 -7.13
CA VAL A 110 17.67 1.27 -8.42
C VAL A 110 16.50 1.97 -9.13
N SER A 111 16.81 2.78 -10.15
CA SER A 111 15.85 3.63 -10.86
C SER A 111 14.69 2.85 -11.48
N GLN A 112 14.97 1.71 -12.12
CA GLN A 112 13.94 0.87 -12.72
C GLN A 112 12.93 0.34 -11.68
N THR A 113 13.40 -0.03 -10.50
CA THR A 113 12.55 -0.49 -9.39
C THR A 113 11.69 0.65 -8.85
N ASN A 114 12.26 1.86 -8.71
CA ASN A 114 11.51 3.05 -8.33
C ASN A 114 10.45 3.46 -9.36
N HIS A 115 10.71 3.24 -10.66
CA HIS A 115 9.73 3.50 -11.70
C HIS A 115 8.47 2.63 -11.54
N LEU A 116 8.63 1.36 -11.18
CA LEU A 116 7.50 0.46 -10.91
C LEU A 116 6.66 0.95 -9.72
N ALA A 117 7.33 1.39 -8.65
CA ALA A 117 6.67 1.95 -7.48
C ALA A 117 5.88 3.22 -7.85
N ALA A 118 6.48 4.13 -8.62
CA ALA A 118 5.83 5.37 -9.05
C ALA A 118 4.60 5.12 -9.95
N GLN A 119 4.67 4.14 -10.85
CA GLN A 119 3.53 3.73 -11.68
C GLN A 119 2.36 3.23 -10.83
N PHE A 120 2.64 2.35 -9.86
CA PHE A 120 1.63 1.87 -8.92
C PHE A 120 1.04 3.01 -8.09
N ASN A 121 1.88 3.89 -7.55
CA ASN A 121 1.45 5.02 -6.71
C ASN A 121 0.52 5.98 -7.46
N THR A 122 0.81 6.22 -8.74
CA THR A 122 -0.06 7.03 -9.60
C THR A 122 -1.45 6.41 -9.73
N LYS A 123 -1.51 5.10 -10.03
CA LYS A 123 -2.78 4.37 -10.15
C LYS A 123 -3.52 4.26 -8.82
N LEU A 124 -2.80 4.08 -7.72
CA LEU A 124 -3.34 4.06 -6.36
C LEU A 124 -4.04 5.38 -6.05
N ARG A 125 -3.38 6.52 -6.30
CA ARG A 125 -3.97 7.84 -6.07
C ARG A 125 -5.28 8.02 -6.84
N THR A 126 -5.27 7.72 -8.14
CA THR A 126 -6.49 7.79 -8.99
C THR A 126 -7.61 6.93 -8.43
N MET A 127 -7.33 5.68 -8.06
CA MET A 127 -8.32 4.77 -7.49
C MET A 127 -8.89 5.30 -6.15
N LEU A 128 -8.08 5.89 -5.28
CA LEU A 128 -8.57 6.47 -4.03
C LEU A 128 -9.44 7.72 -4.27
N ASP A 129 -9.10 8.54 -5.26
CA ASP A 129 -9.93 9.68 -5.68
C ASP A 129 -11.30 9.20 -6.21
N GLU A 130 -11.33 8.12 -7.00
CA GLU A 130 -12.57 7.49 -7.48
C GLU A 130 -13.42 6.93 -6.33
N LEU A 131 -12.79 6.29 -5.33
CA LEU A 131 -13.46 5.79 -4.14
C LEU A 131 -14.05 6.93 -3.29
N ASN A 132 -13.32 8.03 -3.11
CA ASN A 132 -13.82 9.23 -2.43
C ASN A 132 -15.05 9.84 -3.13
N GLY A 133 -15.10 9.80 -4.46
CA GLY A 133 -16.25 10.25 -5.24
C GLY A 133 -17.46 9.30 -5.18
N SER A 134 -17.23 8.02 -4.92
CA SER A 134 -18.25 6.97 -5.08
C SER A 134 -18.80 6.44 -3.74
N LEU A 135 -18.01 6.46 -2.68
CA LEU A 135 -18.35 5.86 -1.38
C LEU A 135 -18.72 6.94 -0.36
N GLN A 136 -20.01 7.22 -0.24
CA GLN A 136 -20.54 8.27 0.62
C GLN A 136 -20.16 8.08 2.09
N GLY A 137 -19.88 9.19 2.77
CA GLY A 137 -19.57 9.19 4.20
C GLY A 137 -18.22 8.56 4.54
N SER A 138 -17.36 8.31 3.55
CA SER A 138 -16.01 7.81 3.75
C SER A 138 -14.94 8.79 3.28
N TYR A 139 -13.74 8.63 3.81
CA TYR A 139 -12.56 9.39 3.46
C TYR A 139 -11.40 8.43 3.22
N PHE A 140 -10.84 8.46 2.03
CA PHE A 140 -9.62 7.76 1.64
C PHE A 140 -8.50 8.79 1.47
N LEU A 141 -7.64 8.88 2.48
CA LEU A 141 -6.49 9.76 2.49
C LEU A 141 -5.27 9.03 1.92
N TYR A 142 -4.69 9.59 0.87
CA TYR A 142 -3.41 9.12 0.32
C TYR A 142 -2.26 9.68 1.15
N TRP A 143 -1.42 8.80 1.70
CA TRP A 143 -0.14 9.20 2.28
C TRP A 143 1.00 8.93 1.31
N ASP A 144 1.70 9.99 0.91
CA ASP A 144 2.88 9.90 0.07
C ASP A 144 4.12 9.40 0.85
N ALA A 145 4.14 8.11 1.12
CA ALA A 145 5.27 7.45 1.77
C ALA A 145 6.53 7.44 0.89
N TYR A 146 6.37 7.50 -0.45
CA TYR A 146 7.48 7.67 -1.38
C TYR A 146 8.23 8.97 -1.11
N ALA A 147 7.51 10.09 -1.16
CA ALA A 147 8.08 11.42 -0.90
C ALA A 147 8.65 11.51 0.52
N SER A 148 7.89 11.03 1.52
CA SER A 148 8.32 11.04 2.92
C SER A 148 9.63 10.29 3.14
N ALA A 149 9.80 9.12 2.53
CA ALA A 149 11.03 8.34 2.66
C ALA A 149 12.18 8.95 1.84
N THR A 150 11.89 9.49 0.66
CA THR A 150 12.90 10.14 -0.20
C THR A 150 13.49 11.38 0.49
N GLU A 151 12.65 12.19 1.12
CA GLU A 151 13.07 13.35 1.93
C GLU A 151 14.08 12.95 3.01
N ILE A 152 13.80 11.86 3.74
CA ILE A 152 14.70 11.37 4.79
C ILE A 152 15.99 10.81 4.18
N ILE A 153 15.92 10.12 3.04
CA ILE A 153 17.09 9.55 2.38
C ILE A 153 18.01 10.66 1.85
N ASP A 154 17.44 11.68 1.21
CA ASP A 154 18.20 12.76 0.57
C ASP A 154 18.75 13.75 1.61
N ASN A 155 18.02 13.96 2.71
CA ASN A 155 18.39 14.90 3.78
C ASN A 155 18.72 14.19 5.10
N TYR A 156 19.29 12.98 5.04
CA TYR A 156 19.52 12.13 6.22
C TYR A 156 20.28 12.83 7.36
N ALA A 157 21.20 13.75 7.03
CA ALA A 157 21.98 14.52 8.00
C ALA A 157 21.12 15.43 8.90
N ASP A 158 19.92 15.83 8.45
CA ASP A 158 18.98 16.63 9.22
C ASP A 158 18.19 15.78 10.22
N TYR A 159 18.15 14.45 10.01
CA TYR A 159 17.39 13.48 10.80
C TYR A 159 18.25 12.60 11.70
N GLY A 160 19.57 12.73 11.64
CA GLY A 160 20.51 12.00 12.48
C GLY A 160 21.96 12.30 12.11
N THR A 161 22.86 12.05 13.06
CA THR A 161 24.31 12.11 12.81
C THR A 161 24.84 10.69 12.60
N ASN A 162 25.75 10.53 11.62
CA ASN A 162 26.53 9.30 11.45
C ASN A 162 27.29 8.92 12.73
#